data_AF-A0A8I1QFK8-F1
#
_entry.id   AF-A0A8I1QFK8-F1
#
_cell.length_a   1.000
_cell.length_b   1.000
_cell.length_c   1.000
_cell.angle_alpha   90.00
_cell.angle_beta   90.00
_cell.angle_gamma   90.00
#
_symmetry.space_group_name_H-M   'P 1'
#
loop_
_entity.id
_entity.type
_entity.pdbx_description
1 polymer ?
#
loop_
_entity_poly.entity_id
_entity_poly.type
_entity_poly.pdbx_seq_one_letter_code
_entity_poly.pdbx_strand_id
1 'polypeptide(L)'
;MTVFDPYDVLGVGKAARPADIKQAYRRKVQVAHPDRGGDPEHFVVVVRAFGLLSDPDSRRLFDETGIIDDEAVTSYRREVAAILADMFDAAVETAIATRLKLENVDFIAQMAAAVETGLADARLSLTRTDTEIVALQTLRARIRRTDEDRNIFAERLDAQVAAKAEQHRTIKRRVAMLETALAELGNYESEIELIAALEAEG
;
A
#
# COMPACT_ATOMS: atom_id res chain seq x y z
N MET A 1 -7.21 20.11 -23.11
CA MET A 1 -6.39 19.55 -22.01
C MET A 1 -6.97 18.18 -21.71
N THR A 2 -6.27 17.11 -22.06
CA THR A 2 -6.68 15.76 -21.66
C THR A 2 -6.56 15.70 -20.14
N VAL A 3 -7.70 15.49 -19.47
CA VAL A 3 -7.76 15.30 -18.03
C VAL A 3 -6.94 14.04 -17.73
N PHE A 4 -5.95 14.14 -16.82
CA PHE A 4 -5.19 12.98 -16.37
C PHE A 4 -6.16 11.97 -15.74
N ASP A 5 -6.30 10.79 -16.34
CA ASP A 5 -7.04 9.67 -15.77
C ASP A 5 -6.05 8.54 -15.44
N PRO A 6 -5.84 8.22 -14.15
CA PRO A 6 -4.90 7.19 -13.75
C PRO A 6 -5.30 5.79 -14.24
N TYR A 7 -6.60 5.55 -14.47
CA TYR A 7 -7.11 4.27 -14.96
C TYR A 7 -6.73 4.08 -16.43
N ASP A 8 -6.86 5.13 -17.25
CA ASP A 8 -6.46 5.11 -18.66
C ASP A 8 -4.94 4.99 -18.81
N VAL A 9 -4.18 5.67 -17.97
CA VAL A 9 -2.70 5.57 -17.94
C VAL A 9 -2.26 4.12 -17.71
N LEU A 10 -2.84 3.44 -16.72
CA LEU A 10 -2.54 2.03 -16.45
C LEU A 10 -3.23 1.06 -17.42
N GLY A 11 -4.25 1.52 -18.16
CA GLY A 11 -5.03 0.69 -19.08
C GLY A 11 -5.94 -0.31 -18.35
N VAL A 12 -6.54 0.10 -17.24
CA VAL A 12 -7.47 -0.70 -16.43
C VAL A 12 -8.78 0.04 -16.23
N GLY A 13 -9.87 -0.67 -15.95
CA GLY A 13 -11.16 -0.02 -15.66
C GLY A 13 -11.26 0.48 -14.22
N LYS A 14 -12.21 1.39 -13.95
CA LYS A 14 -12.49 1.90 -12.58
C LYS A 14 -12.82 0.78 -11.56
N ALA A 15 -13.39 -0.32 -12.02
CA ALA A 15 -13.70 -1.50 -11.22
C ALA A 15 -12.50 -2.45 -11.02
N ALA A 16 -11.30 -2.10 -11.48
CA ALA A 16 -10.12 -2.95 -11.36
C ALA A 16 -9.78 -3.24 -9.90
N ARG A 17 -9.46 -4.50 -9.62
CA ARG A 17 -9.04 -4.92 -8.29
C ARG A 17 -7.60 -4.46 -8.05
N PRO A 18 -7.16 -4.31 -6.79
CA PRO A 18 -5.76 -3.96 -6.48
C PRO A 18 -4.73 -4.85 -7.18
N ALA A 19 -5.01 -6.16 -7.30
CA ALA A 19 -4.14 -7.09 -8.02
C ALA A 19 -4.00 -6.75 -9.52
N ASP A 20 -5.08 -6.34 -10.17
CA ASP A 20 -5.10 -6.02 -11.60
C ASP A 20 -4.33 -4.71 -11.86
N ILE A 21 -4.47 -3.72 -10.96
CA ILE A 21 -3.74 -2.45 -10.99
C ILE A 21 -2.23 -2.68 -10.87
N LYS A 22 -1.80 -3.47 -9.87
CA LYS A 22 -0.38 -3.84 -9.69
C LYS A 22 0.18 -4.58 -10.89
N GLN A 23 -0.58 -5.51 -11.47
CA GLN A 23 -0.14 -6.23 -12.65
C GLN A 23 0.01 -5.31 -13.87
N ALA A 24 -0.92 -4.37 -14.05
CA ALA A 24 -0.85 -3.39 -15.12
C ALA A 24 0.35 -2.44 -14.95
N TYR A 25 0.58 -1.98 -13.73
CA TYR A 25 1.74 -1.17 -13.38
C TYR A 25 3.06 -1.87 -13.72
N ARG A 26 3.25 -3.12 -13.27
CA ARG A 26 4.48 -3.90 -13.57
C ARG A 26 4.75 -3.97 -15.09
N ARG A 27 3.72 -4.25 -15.89
CA ARG A 27 3.85 -4.30 -17.36
C ARG A 27 4.22 -2.94 -17.95
N LYS A 28 3.64 -1.85 -17.44
CA LYS A 28 3.89 -0.49 -17.92
C LYS A 28 5.29 -0.01 -17.56
N VAL A 29 5.74 -0.26 -16.33
CA VAL A 29 7.09 0.08 -15.87
C VAL A 29 8.16 -0.61 -16.69
N GLN A 30 8.02 -1.92 -16.97
CA GLN A 30 8.99 -2.65 -17.79
C GLN A 30 9.20 -2.05 -19.18
N VAL A 31 8.16 -1.45 -19.77
CA VAL A 31 8.21 -0.80 -21.09
C VAL A 31 8.65 0.66 -21.00
N ALA A 32 8.25 1.37 -19.94
CA ALA A 32 8.53 2.80 -19.78
C ALA A 32 9.88 3.10 -19.12
N HIS A 33 10.55 2.11 -18.52
CA HIS A 33 11.78 2.33 -17.77
C HIS A 33 12.89 2.98 -18.64
N PRO A 34 13.47 4.12 -18.22
CA PRO A 34 14.52 4.81 -18.99
C PRO A 34 15.73 3.93 -19.31
N ASP A 35 16.17 3.10 -18.35
CA ASP A 35 17.31 2.19 -18.56
C ASP A 35 17.04 1.09 -19.60
N ARG A 36 15.75 0.82 -19.89
CA ARG A 36 15.32 -0.13 -20.93
C ARG A 36 14.96 0.60 -22.24
N GLY A 37 15.33 1.87 -22.37
CA GLY A 37 15.07 2.71 -23.56
C GLY A 37 13.67 3.31 -23.60
N GLY A 38 12.96 3.33 -22.47
CA GLY A 38 11.64 3.95 -22.33
C GLY A 38 11.70 5.48 -22.17
N ASP A 39 10.54 6.10 -22.24
CA ASP A 39 10.37 7.55 -22.08
C ASP A 39 10.26 7.93 -20.59
N PRO A 40 11.17 8.75 -20.04
CA PRO A 40 11.11 9.23 -18.66
C PRO A 40 9.81 9.95 -18.32
N GLU A 41 9.22 10.73 -19.24
CA GLU A 41 7.98 11.45 -18.97
C GLU A 41 6.81 10.46 -18.80
N HIS A 42 6.73 9.45 -19.67
CA HIS A 42 5.75 8.38 -19.55
C HIS A 42 5.96 7.56 -18.27
N PHE A 43 7.21 7.28 -17.89
CA PHE A 43 7.51 6.59 -16.64
C PHE A 43 6.94 7.35 -15.43
N VAL A 44 7.20 8.65 -15.33
CA VAL A 44 6.66 9.50 -14.25
C VAL A 44 5.13 9.47 -14.22
N VAL A 45 4.47 9.51 -15.38
CA VAL A 45 3.00 9.45 -15.48
C VAL A 45 2.44 8.09 -15.01
N VAL A 46 3.07 6.98 -15.41
CA VAL A 46 2.69 5.62 -14.97
C VAL A 46 2.83 5.47 -13.47
N VAL A 47 3.95 5.92 -12.93
CA VAL A 47 4.25 5.82 -11.51
C VAL A 47 3.31 6.71 -10.69
N ARG A 48 3.00 7.93 -11.15
CA ARG A 48 1.99 8.79 -10.51
C ARG A 48 0.60 8.15 -10.50
N ALA A 49 0.19 7.56 -11.62
CA ALA A 49 -1.10 6.87 -11.71
C ALA A 49 -1.17 5.68 -10.76
N PHE A 50 -0.09 4.90 -10.66
CA PHE A 50 0.00 3.80 -9.72
C PHE A 50 -0.01 4.25 -8.26
N GLY A 51 0.75 5.30 -7.90
CA GLY A 51 0.74 5.85 -6.54
C GLY A 51 -0.65 6.27 -6.09
N LEU A 52 -1.41 6.93 -6.96
CA LEU A 52 -2.80 7.32 -6.70
C LEU A 52 -3.74 6.12 -6.53
N LEU A 53 -3.63 5.11 -7.40
CA LEU A 53 -4.55 3.96 -7.42
C LEU A 53 -4.22 2.86 -6.40
N SER A 54 -2.98 2.83 -5.90
CA SER A 54 -2.52 1.87 -4.91
C SER A 54 -2.87 2.25 -3.49
N ASP A 55 -2.94 3.55 -3.17
CA ASP A 55 -3.42 4.01 -1.88
C ASP A 55 -4.96 3.99 -1.82
N PRO A 56 -5.59 3.21 -0.92
CA PRO A 56 -7.05 3.11 -0.85
C PRO A 56 -7.75 4.42 -0.54
N ASP A 57 -7.10 5.32 0.20
CA ASP A 57 -7.69 6.61 0.56
C ASP A 57 -7.62 7.61 -0.60
N SER A 58 -6.45 7.73 -1.23
CA SER A 58 -6.27 8.57 -2.42
C SER A 58 -7.15 8.12 -3.59
N ARG A 59 -7.24 6.80 -3.84
CA ARG A 59 -8.14 6.25 -4.85
C ARG A 59 -9.60 6.57 -4.55
N ARG A 60 -10.04 6.42 -3.29
CA ARG A 60 -11.42 6.72 -2.90
C ARG A 60 -11.75 8.19 -3.14
N LEU A 61 -10.86 9.10 -2.73
CA LEU A 61 -11.04 10.54 -2.95
C LEU A 61 -11.21 10.85 -4.45
N PHE A 62 -10.33 10.30 -5.28
CA PHE A 62 -10.41 10.46 -6.73
C PHE A 62 -11.70 9.88 -7.32
N ASP A 63 -12.10 8.68 -6.89
CA ASP A 63 -13.31 8.02 -7.39
C ASP A 63 -14.60 8.77 -7.01
N GLU A 64 -14.65 9.37 -5.81
CA GLU A 64 -15.82 10.10 -5.29
C GLU A 64 -15.92 11.54 -5.83
N THR A 65 -14.79 12.20 -6.02
CA THR A 65 -14.75 13.67 -6.26
C THR A 65 -14.04 14.07 -7.55
N GLY A 66 -13.25 13.18 -8.15
CA GLY A 66 -12.33 13.50 -9.24
C GLY A 66 -11.09 14.30 -8.82
N ILE A 67 -10.92 14.58 -7.51
CA ILE A 67 -9.80 15.36 -6.97
C ILE A 67 -8.60 14.44 -6.77
N ILE A 68 -7.42 14.92 -7.16
CA ILE A 68 -6.13 14.29 -6.86
C ILE A 68 -5.45 15.16 -5.81
N ASP A 69 -5.15 14.54 -4.67
CA ASP A 69 -4.29 15.13 -3.65
C ASP A 69 -2.83 14.71 -3.93
N ASP A 70 -2.11 15.55 -4.68
CA ASP A 70 -0.73 15.25 -5.08
C ASP A 70 0.22 15.14 -3.87
N GLU A 71 -0.06 15.84 -2.77
CA GLU A 71 0.74 15.72 -1.55
C GLU A 71 0.55 14.35 -0.90
N ALA A 72 -0.71 13.88 -0.80
CA ALA A 72 -1.01 12.55 -0.28
C ALA A 72 -0.36 11.44 -1.12
N VAL A 73 -0.45 11.53 -2.45
CA VAL A 73 0.17 10.55 -3.37
C VAL A 73 1.69 10.55 -3.21
N THR A 74 2.31 11.72 -3.12
CA THR A 74 3.76 11.85 -2.94
C THR A 74 4.21 11.34 -1.56
N SER A 75 3.45 11.61 -0.50
CA SER A 75 3.72 11.10 0.84
C SER A 75 3.65 9.58 0.88
N TYR A 76 2.62 8.99 0.26
CA TYR A 76 2.44 7.54 0.21
C TYR A 76 3.63 6.84 -0.45
N ARG A 77 4.14 7.38 -1.56
CA ARG A 77 5.33 6.84 -2.22
C ARG A 77 6.58 6.94 -1.34
N ARG A 78 6.83 8.09 -0.71
CA ARG A 78 7.95 8.25 0.23
C ARG A 78 7.89 7.27 1.39
N GLU A 79 6.71 6.99 1.93
CA GLU A 79 6.53 5.98 2.97
C GLU A 79 6.86 4.56 2.47
N VAL A 80 6.47 4.21 1.24
CA VAL A 80 6.83 2.91 0.63
C VAL A 80 8.34 2.82 0.40
N ALA A 81 8.97 3.87 -0.11
CA ALA A 81 10.42 3.93 -0.31
C ALA A 81 11.17 3.80 1.02
N ALA A 82 10.70 4.48 2.08
CA ALA A 82 11.27 4.36 3.42
C ALA A 82 11.18 2.93 3.97
N ILE A 83 10.05 2.23 3.78
CA ILE A 83 9.91 0.82 4.17
C ILE A 83 10.96 -0.04 3.44
N LEU A 84 11.14 0.17 2.14
CA LEU A 84 12.13 -0.59 1.37
C LEU A 84 13.56 -0.29 1.81
N ALA A 85 13.89 0.97 2.08
CA ALA A 85 15.20 1.36 2.61
C ALA A 85 15.48 0.72 3.98
N ASP A 86 14.54 0.84 4.94
CA ASP A 86 14.67 0.22 6.27
C ASP A 86 14.85 -1.30 6.19
N MET A 87 14.16 -1.95 5.25
CA MET A 87 14.27 -3.39 5.02
C MET A 87 15.63 -3.78 4.41
N PHE A 88 16.15 -2.97 3.49
CA PHE A 88 17.48 -3.17 2.93
C PHE A 88 18.55 -3.07 4.01
N ASP A 89 18.49 -2.02 4.83
CA ASP A 89 19.41 -1.82 5.96
C ASP A 89 19.38 -3.01 6.95
N ALA A 90 18.18 -3.49 7.30
CA ALA A 90 18.00 -4.65 8.16
C ALA A 90 18.56 -5.96 7.55
N ALA A 91 18.41 -6.14 6.23
CA ALA A 91 18.95 -7.29 5.52
C ALA A 91 20.49 -7.26 5.50
N VAL A 92 21.09 -6.08 5.26
CA VAL A 92 22.54 -5.87 5.32
C VAL A 92 23.07 -6.13 6.74
N GLU A 93 22.43 -5.57 7.76
CA GLU A 93 22.81 -5.79 9.17
C GLU A 93 22.78 -7.29 9.52
N THR A 94 21.72 -8.00 9.08
CA THR A 94 21.57 -9.44 9.29
C THR A 94 22.68 -10.23 8.60
N ALA A 95 23.00 -9.89 7.35
CA ALA A 95 24.06 -10.55 6.60
C ALA A 95 25.44 -10.37 7.27
N ILE A 96 25.73 -9.15 7.76
CA ILE A 96 26.97 -8.85 8.50
C ILE A 96 27.01 -9.64 9.82
N ALA A 97 25.93 -9.61 10.59
CA ALA A 97 25.84 -10.30 11.88
C ALA A 97 26.02 -11.82 11.75
N THR A 98 25.54 -12.39 10.65
CA THR A 98 25.65 -13.84 10.33
C THR A 98 26.93 -14.21 9.58
N ARG A 99 27.80 -13.23 9.30
CA ARG A 99 29.06 -13.39 8.53
C ARG A 99 28.84 -13.96 7.13
N LEU A 100 27.69 -13.65 6.52
CA LEU A 100 27.46 -13.92 5.12
C LEU A 100 28.34 -13.00 4.27
N LYS A 101 28.79 -13.53 3.14
CA LYS A 101 29.44 -12.75 2.10
C LYS A 101 28.37 -11.98 1.34
N LEU A 102 28.39 -10.66 1.41
CA LEU A 102 27.35 -9.79 0.83
C LEU A 102 27.19 -10.02 -0.67
N GLU A 103 28.28 -10.34 -1.38
CA GLU A 103 28.26 -10.64 -2.81
C GLU A 103 27.48 -11.92 -3.19
N ASN A 104 27.13 -12.75 -2.20
CA ASN A 104 26.35 -13.98 -2.41
C ASN A 104 24.92 -13.85 -1.87
N VAL A 105 24.53 -12.68 -1.37
CA VAL A 105 23.20 -12.43 -0.83
C VAL A 105 22.32 -11.86 -1.94
N ASP A 106 21.18 -12.50 -2.17
CA ASP A 106 20.11 -11.96 -3.00
C ASP A 106 19.21 -11.08 -2.09
N PHE A 107 19.48 -9.78 -2.05
CA PHE A 107 18.78 -8.88 -1.14
C PHE A 107 17.34 -8.65 -1.58
N ILE A 108 17.08 -8.60 -2.89
CA ILE A 108 15.72 -8.45 -3.42
C ILE A 108 14.86 -9.63 -2.98
N ALA A 109 15.33 -10.87 -3.12
CA ALA A 109 14.58 -12.05 -2.69
C ALA A 109 14.37 -12.08 -1.17
N GLN A 110 15.38 -11.69 -0.37
CA GLN A 110 15.23 -11.61 1.08
C GLN A 110 14.21 -10.55 1.52
N MET A 111 14.29 -9.36 0.93
CA MET A 111 13.34 -8.28 1.18
C MET A 111 11.93 -8.70 0.76
N ALA A 112 11.77 -9.30 -0.42
CA ALA A 112 10.47 -9.79 -0.90
C ALA A 112 9.86 -10.81 0.08
N ALA A 113 10.64 -11.78 0.56
CA ALA A 113 10.18 -12.77 1.53
C ALA A 113 9.77 -12.11 2.88
N ALA A 114 10.50 -11.09 3.31
CA ALA A 114 10.16 -10.32 4.52
C ALA A 114 8.87 -9.51 4.33
N VAL A 115 8.68 -8.87 3.16
CA VAL A 115 7.44 -8.13 2.81
C VAL A 115 6.26 -9.10 2.78
N GLU A 116 6.41 -10.27 2.15
CA GLU A 116 5.38 -11.30 2.06
C GLU A 116 4.94 -11.80 3.44
N THR A 117 5.89 -12.02 4.34
CA THR A 117 5.62 -12.41 5.73
C THR A 117 4.83 -11.31 6.45
N GLY A 118 5.31 -10.06 6.40
CA GLY A 118 4.62 -8.92 7.01
C GLY A 118 3.22 -8.69 6.41
N LEU A 119 3.05 -8.94 5.11
CA LEU A 119 1.77 -8.84 4.42
C LEU A 119 0.79 -9.93 4.88
N ALA A 120 1.26 -11.16 5.07
CA ALA A 120 0.44 -12.24 5.63
C ALA A 120 -0.07 -11.88 7.04
N ASP A 121 0.81 -11.39 7.90
CA ASP A 121 0.47 -10.95 9.26
C ASP A 121 -0.51 -9.78 9.29
N ALA A 122 -0.30 -8.80 8.40
CA ALA A 122 -1.19 -7.64 8.26
C ALA A 122 -2.59 -8.06 7.79
N ARG A 123 -2.68 -9.01 6.84
CA ARG A 123 -3.97 -9.55 6.35
C ARG A 123 -4.72 -10.35 7.42
N LEU A 124 -4.01 -11.14 8.22
CA LEU A 124 -4.60 -11.82 9.37
C LEU A 124 -5.15 -10.81 10.38
N SER A 125 -4.38 -9.76 10.66
CA SER A 125 -4.81 -8.66 11.56
C SER A 125 -6.04 -7.94 11.02
N LEU A 126 -6.09 -7.67 9.70
CA LEU A 126 -7.22 -7.05 9.04
C LEU A 126 -8.50 -7.87 9.21
N THR A 127 -8.41 -9.18 8.91
CA THR A 127 -9.51 -10.14 9.06
C THR A 127 -10.01 -10.22 10.51
N ARG A 128 -9.08 -10.19 11.47
CA ARG A 128 -9.42 -10.18 12.90
C ARG A 128 -10.20 -8.92 13.27
N THR A 129 -9.70 -7.75 12.88
CA THR A 129 -10.37 -6.47 13.17
C THR A 129 -11.73 -6.36 12.48
N ASP A 130 -11.88 -6.88 11.26
CA ASP A 130 -13.20 -6.99 10.60
C ASP A 130 -14.20 -7.79 11.44
N THR A 131 -13.77 -8.96 11.92
CA THR A 131 -14.61 -9.83 12.75
C THR A 131 -15.00 -9.15 14.07
N GLU A 132 -14.05 -8.44 14.70
CA GLU A 132 -14.28 -7.67 15.94
C GLU A 132 -15.30 -6.53 15.71
N ILE A 133 -15.21 -5.80 14.60
CA ILE A 133 -16.16 -4.74 14.23
C ILE A 133 -17.57 -5.31 14.07
N VAL A 134 -17.72 -6.40 13.31
CA VAL A 134 -19.03 -7.04 13.08
C VAL A 134 -19.64 -7.53 14.39
N ALA A 135 -18.84 -8.11 15.28
CA ALA A 135 -19.30 -8.56 16.60
C ALA A 135 -19.79 -7.39 17.47
N LEU A 136 -19.05 -6.28 17.52
CA LEU A 136 -19.43 -5.09 18.26
C LEU A 136 -20.71 -4.44 17.69
N GLN A 137 -20.82 -4.35 16.37
CA GLN A 137 -22.03 -3.85 15.69
C GLN A 137 -23.25 -4.72 15.98
N THR A 138 -23.07 -6.05 15.97
CA THR A 138 -24.13 -7.01 16.30
C THR A 138 -24.61 -6.84 17.75
N LEU A 139 -23.68 -6.68 18.70
CA LEU A 139 -24.02 -6.41 20.10
C LEU A 139 -24.75 -5.07 20.24
N ARG A 140 -24.25 -4.02 19.59
CA ARG A 140 -24.85 -2.69 19.60
C ARG A 140 -26.29 -2.70 19.11
N ALA A 141 -26.58 -3.44 18.03
CA ALA A 141 -27.93 -3.54 17.47
C ALA A 141 -28.96 -4.16 18.45
N ARG A 142 -28.49 -4.98 19.40
CA ARG A 142 -29.32 -5.64 20.44
C ARG A 142 -29.55 -4.76 21.66
N ILE A 143 -28.63 -3.84 21.97
CA ILE A 143 -28.76 -2.97 23.13
C ILE A 143 -29.67 -1.79 22.78
N ARG A 144 -30.92 -1.87 23.25
CA ARG A 144 -31.92 -0.81 23.11
C ARG A 144 -32.41 -0.39 24.49
N ARG A 145 -32.69 0.90 24.64
CA ARG A 145 -33.44 1.45 25.77
C ARG A 145 -34.86 1.74 25.31
N THR A 146 -35.82 1.62 26.22
CA THR A 146 -37.26 1.86 25.98
C THR A 146 -37.73 3.21 26.52
N ASP A 147 -36.88 3.92 27.25
CA ASP A 147 -37.09 5.25 27.80
C ASP A 147 -36.32 6.33 27.01
N GLU A 148 -36.70 7.60 27.17
CA GLU A 148 -36.14 8.76 26.43
C GLU A 148 -34.72 9.15 26.88
N ASP A 149 -34.15 8.44 27.84
CA ASP A 149 -32.84 8.72 28.43
C ASP A 149 -31.66 8.23 27.57
N ARG A 150 -30.52 8.89 27.76
CA ARG A 150 -29.23 8.59 27.13
C ARG A 150 -28.81 7.11 27.29
N ASN A 151 -28.51 6.42 26.20
CA ASN A 151 -28.05 5.02 26.23
C ASN A 151 -26.51 4.91 26.25
N ILE A 152 -25.93 5.00 27.46
CA ILE A 152 -24.47 5.00 27.68
C ILE A 152 -23.79 3.74 27.12
N PHE A 153 -24.45 2.58 27.15
CA PHE A 153 -23.88 1.34 26.61
C PHE A 153 -23.82 1.34 25.08
N ALA A 154 -24.87 1.84 24.42
CA ALA A 154 -24.85 2.01 22.97
C ALA A 154 -23.74 2.97 22.54
N GLU A 155 -23.61 4.11 23.19
CA GLU A 155 -22.53 5.08 22.90
C GLU A 155 -21.14 4.50 23.12
N ARG A 156 -20.93 3.72 24.18
CA ARG A 156 -19.65 3.06 24.44
C ARG A 156 -19.32 2.00 23.39
N LEU A 157 -20.32 1.31 22.86
CA LEU A 157 -20.13 0.37 21.76
C LEU A 157 -19.87 1.11 20.44
N ASP A 158 -20.60 2.18 20.16
CA ASP A 158 -20.38 3.03 18.99
C ASP A 158 -18.95 3.61 18.99
N ALA A 159 -18.45 4.05 20.15
CA ALA A 159 -17.06 4.50 20.30
C ALA A 159 -16.03 3.38 20.08
N GLN A 160 -16.30 2.16 20.56
CA GLN A 160 -15.42 1.00 20.31
C GLN A 160 -15.42 0.59 18.83
N VAL A 161 -16.58 0.61 18.17
CA VAL A 161 -16.70 0.37 16.73
C VAL A 161 -15.90 1.41 15.96
N ALA A 162 -16.02 2.69 16.30
CA ALA A 162 -15.26 3.75 15.66
C ALA A 162 -13.74 3.57 15.83
N ALA A 163 -13.28 3.24 17.04
CA ALA A 163 -11.87 2.96 17.32
C ALA A 163 -11.35 1.75 16.52
N LYS A 164 -12.15 0.68 16.43
CA LYS A 164 -11.80 -0.50 15.64
C LYS A 164 -11.81 -0.23 14.13
N ALA A 165 -12.75 0.59 13.65
CA ALA A 165 -12.80 1.01 12.25
C ALA A 165 -11.58 1.88 11.88
N GLU A 166 -11.10 2.72 12.78
CA GLU A 166 -9.84 3.46 12.59
C GLU A 166 -8.65 2.50 12.52
N GLN A 167 -8.55 1.58 13.48
CA GLN A 167 -7.51 0.54 13.48
C GLN A 167 -7.53 -0.27 12.17
N HIS A 168 -8.72 -0.65 11.70
CA HIS A 168 -8.91 -1.37 10.44
C HIS A 168 -8.40 -0.57 9.24
N ARG A 169 -8.74 0.73 9.15
CA ARG A 169 -8.27 1.62 8.09
C ARG A 169 -6.74 1.71 8.08
N THR A 170 -6.10 1.86 9.24
CA THR A 170 -4.63 1.86 9.36
C THR A 170 -4.02 0.55 8.89
N ILE A 171 -4.56 -0.60 9.30
CA ILE A 171 -4.07 -1.92 8.87
C ILE A 171 -4.26 -2.08 7.34
N LYS A 172 -5.40 -1.64 6.81
CA LYS A 172 -5.71 -1.70 5.37
C LYS A 172 -4.71 -0.88 4.55
N ARG A 173 -4.38 0.33 5.01
CA ARG A 173 -3.34 1.18 4.37
C ARG A 173 -1.97 0.49 4.43
N ARG A 174 -1.60 -0.11 5.57
CA ARG A 174 -0.35 -0.90 5.69
C ARG A 174 -0.32 -2.11 4.75
N VAL A 175 -1.42 -2.84 4.60
CA VAL A 175 -1.54 -3.92 3.61
C VAL A 175 -1.27 -3.39 2.20
N ALA A 176 -1.89 -2.26 1.84
CA ALA A 176 -1.66 -1.64 0.54
C ALA A 176 -0.18 -1.24 0.35
N MET A 177 0.46 -0.63 1.35
CA MET A 177 1.89 -0.26 1.29
C MET A 177 2.79 -1.47 1.06
N LEU A 178 2.59 -2.56 1.80
CA LEU A 178 3.39 -3.77 1.63
C LEU A 178 3.15 -4.42 0.26
N GLU A 179 1.92 -4.36 -0.25
CA GLU A 179 1.62 -4.81 -1.61
C GLU A 179 2.28 -3.95 -2.68
N THR A 180 2.36 -2.63 -2.47
CA THR A 180 3.08 -1.69 -3.33
C THR A 180 4.59 -1.96 -3.27
N ALA A 181 5.16 -2.12 -2.08
CA ALA A 181 6.56 -2.50 -1.87
C ALA A 181 6.93 -3.79 -2.61
N LEU A 182 6.08 -4.82 -2.53
CA LEU A 182 6.27 -6.06 -3.29
C LEU A 182 6.13 -5.84 -4.81
N ALA A 183 5.25 -4.93 -5.23
CA ALA A 183 5.14 -4.57 -6.65
C ALA A 183 6.44 -3.94 -7.15
N GLU A 184 7.02 -2.99 -6.38
CA GLU A 184 8.28 -2.32 -6.68
C GLU A 184 9.47 -3.28 -6.69
N LEU A 185 9.62 -4.14 -5.67
CA LEU A 185 10.70 -5.14 -5.65
C LEU A 185 10.65 -6.07 -6.86
N GLY A 186 9.45 -6.37 -7.36
CA GLY A 186 9.28 -7.20 -8.56
C GLY A 186 9.56 -6.48 -9.89
N ASN A 187 9.90 -5.19 -9.87
CA ASN A 187 10.25 -4.42 -11.07
C ASN A 187 11.76 -4.37 -11.33
N TYR A 188 12.60 -4.73 -10.35
CA TYR A 188 14.05 -4.60 -10.42
C TYR A 188 14.73 -5.98 -10.50
N GLU A 189 15.77 -6.07 -11.33
CA GLU A 189 16.55 -7.30 -11.51
C GLU A 189 17.84 -7.31 -10.66
N SER A 190 18.23 -6.16 -10.11
CA SER A 190 19.39 -6.02 -9.24
C SER A 190 19.21 -4.94 -8.18
N GLU A 191 19.95 -5.04 -7.08
CA GLU A 191 19.95 -4.08 -5.98
C GLU A 191 20.37 -2.67 -6.44
N ILE A 192 21.25 -2.59 -7.45
CA ILE A 192 21.73 -1.33 -8.01
C ILE A 192 20.56 -0.55 -8.64
N GLU A 193 19.72 -1.23 -9.41
CA GLU A 193 18.54 -0.61 -10.02
C GLU A 193 17.54 -0.15 -8.95
N LEU A 194 17.31 -0.99 -7.93
CA LEU A 194 16.41 -0.68 -6.82
C LEU A 194 16.89 0.55 -6.03
N ILE A 195 18.17 0.60 -5.65
CA ILE A 195 18.75 1.72 -4.88
C ILE A 195 18.66 3.02 -5.68
N ALA A 196 19.03 3.00 -6.97
CA ALA A 196 18.95 4.18 -7.82
C ALA A 196 17.51 4.72 -7.93
N ALA A 197 16.51 3.83 -7.98
CA ALA A 197 15.11 4.22 -7.98
C ALA A 197 14.66 4.79 -6.62
N LEU A 198 15.05 4.18 -5.50
CA LEU A 198 14.71 4.67 -4.17
C LEU A 198 15.31 6.05 -3.88
N GLU A 199 16.54 6.30 -4.33
CA GLU A 199 17.21 7.60 -4.20
C GLU A 199 16.56 8.71 -5.04
N ALA A 200 15.92 8.35 -6.17
CA ALA A 200 15.17 9.30 -6.99
C ALA A 200 13.81 9.69 -6.39
N GLU A 201 13.32 8.91 -5.41
CA GLU A 201 12.02 9.11 -4.76
C GLU A 201 12.11 9.77 -3.36
N GLY A 202 13.31 9.83 -2.78
CA GLY A 202 13.60 10.46 -1.47
C GLY A 202 13.86 11.95 -1.53
#